data_AF-A0A192A4N4-F1
#
_entry.id   AF-A0A192A4N4-F1
#
_cell.length_a   1.000
_cell.length_b   1.000
_cell.length_c   1.000
_cell.angle_alpha   90.00
_cell.angle_beta   90.00
_cell.angle_gamma   90.00
#
_symmetry.space_group_name_H-M   'P 1'
#
loop_
_entity.id
_entity.type
_entity.pdbx_description
1 polymer ?
#
loop_
_entity_poly.entity_id
_entity_poly.type
_entity_poly.pdbx_seq_one_letter_code
_entity_poly.pdbx_strand_id
1 'polypeptide(L)'
;MTLLDPRFWGGAILALALAFGLGYGMGDLHRMREERADALKRQLAADKTETRQAEATAQVADQAAQAQTHIQTVFRDRILYRDREVPHEVVVHDDAACRIPGRFVGMWNSANRAELPTTIGLLDEASSGVVLSDVEAQHEREAEAFHANAQQLKDLQDWVVRQAGIAKAQE
;
A
#
# COMPACT_ATOMS: atom_id res chain seq x y z
N MET A 1 65.81 -55.62 -16.88
CA MET A 1 64.89 -55.09 -17.92
C MET A 1 63.81 -54.33 -17.17
N THR A 2 63.58 -53.02 -17.24
CA THR A 2 64.03 -51.93 -18.10
C THR A 2 63.61 -50.64 -17.36
N LEU A 3 64.43 -50.16 -16.44
CA LEU A 3 64.17 -48.90 -15.69
C LEU A 3 64.57 -47.65 -16.51
N LEU A 4 65.15 -47.83 -17.70
CA LEU A 4 65.69 -46.79 -18.60
C LEU A 4 65.01 -46.77 -20.00
N ASP A 5 63.81 -47.33 -20.16
CA ASP A 5 63.12 -47.30 -21.46
C ASP A 5 62.26 -46.02 -21.59
N PRO A 6 62.57 -45.09 -22.52
CA PRO A 6 61.90 -43.79 -22.61
C PRO A 6 60.40 -43.89 -22.90
N ARG A 7 59.94 -45.02 -23.46
CA ARG A 7 58.51 -45.29 -23.72
C ARG A 7 57.71 -45.53 -22.43
N PHE A 8 58.35 -46.13 -21.41
CA PHE A 8 57.73 -46.40 -20.12
C PHE A 8 57.55 -45.10 -19.32
N TRP A 9 58.54 -44.22 -19.37
CA TRP A 9 58.47 -42.88 -18.78
C TRP A 9 57.44 -41.98 -19.49
N GLY A 10 57.33 -42.06 -20.82
CA GLY A 10 56.28 -41.35 -21.57
C GLY A 10 54.86 -41.77 -21.17
N GLY A 11 54.63 -43.08 -21.00
CA GLY A 11 53.34 -43.60 -20.52
C GLY A 11 53.02 -43.20 -19.08
N ALA A 12 54.01 -43.23 -18.19
CA ALA A 12 53.85 -42.82 -16.79
C ALA A 12 53.50 -41.34 -16.65
N ILE A 13 54.14 -40.45 -17.41
CA ILE A 13 53.86 -39.01 -17.41
C ILE A 13 52.45 -38.73 -17.93
N LEU A 14 52.01 -39.41 -19.00
CA LEU A 14 50.67 -39.27 -19.56
C LEU A 14 49.59 -39.72 -18.56
N ALA A 15 49.81 -40.85 -17.88
CA ALA A 15 48.90 -41.36 -16.86
C ALA A 15 48.78 -40.40 -15.67
N LEU A 16 49.90 -39.82 -15.24
CA LEU A 16 49.91 -38.82 -14.17
C LEU A 16 49.15 -37.55 -14.57
N ALA A 17 49.35 -37.07 -15.80
CA ALA A 17 48.65 -35.90 -16.33
C ALA A 17 47.13 -36.12 -16.43
N LEU A 18 46.69 -37.30 -16.87
CA LEU A 18 45.27 -37.66 -16.93
C LEU A 18 44.65 -37.78 -15.53
N ALA A 19 45.33 -38.41 -14.58
CA ALA A 19 44.86 -38.52 -13.20
C ALA A 19 44.69 -37.15 -12.53
N PHE A 20 45.63 -36.23 -12.78
CA PHE A 20 45.56 -34.87 -12.24
C PHE A 20 44.44 -34.05 -12.90
N GLY A 21 44.28 -34.14 -14.23
CA GLY A 21 43.22 -33.44 -14.96
C GLY A 21 41.81 -33.92 -14.59
N LEU A 22 41.61 -35.22 -14.45
CA LEU A 22 40.33 -35.80 -14.01
C LEU A 22 40.02 -35.47 -12.54
N GLY A 23 41.03 -35.50 -11.66
CA GLY A 23 40.87 -35.13 -10.25
C GLY A 23 40.45 -33.67 -10.06
N TYR A 24 41.10 -32.74 -10.78
CA TYR A 24 40.71 -31.32 -10.78
C TYR A 24 39.32 -31.10 -11.39
N GLY A 25 39.00 -31.77 -12.51
CA GLY A 25 37.69 -31.64 -13.17
C GLY A 25 36.52 -32.17 -12.34
N MET A 26 36.70 -33.26 -11.60
CA MET A 26 35.68 -33.77 -10.67
C MET A 26 35.49 -32.86 -9.44
N GLY A 27 36.57 -32.27 -8.92
CA GLY A 27 36.49 -31.31 -7.82
C GLY A 27 35.71 -30.06 -8.20
N ASP A 28 35.99 -29.50 -9.38
CA ASP A 28 35.28 -28.31 -9.88
C ASP A 28 33.80 -28.60 -10.17
N LEU A 29 33.48 -29.79 -10.71
CA LEU A 29 32.11 -30.22 -10.92
C LEU A 29 31.34 -30.38 -9.60
N HIS A 30 31.99 -30.88 -8.54
CA HIS A 30 31.38 -31.01 -7.22
C HIS A 30 31.09 -29.64 -6.62
N ARG A 31 32.07 -28.72 -6.68
CA ARG A 31 31.92 -27.33 -6.22
C ARG A 31 30.77 -26.62 -6.94
N MET A 32 30.70 -26.76 -8.27
CA MET A 32 29.61 -26.20 -9.08
C MET A 32 28.23 -26.77 -8.71
N ARG A 33 28.14 -28.04 -8.30
CA ARG A 33 26.87 -28.64 -7.85
C ARG A 33 26.44 -28.11 -6.50
N GLU A 34 27.36 -27.96 -5.57
CA GLU A 34 27.08 -27.36 -4.25
C GLU A 34 26.67 -25.89 -4.39
N GLU A 35 27.41 -25.10 -5.17
CA GLU A 35 27.08 -23.71 -5.45
C GLU A 35 25.69 -23.57 -6.09
N ARG A 36 25.35 -24.43 -7.06
CA ARG A 36 24.01 -24.46 -7.67
C ARG A 36 22.93 -24.89 -6.69
N ALA A 37 23.19 -25.89 -5.85
CA ALA A 37 22.24 -26.34 -4.84
C ALA A 37 21.95 -25.24 -3.82
N ASP A 38 22.97 -24.51 -3.39
CA ASP A 38 22.82 -23.39 -2.47
C ASP A 38 22.20 -22.16 -3.14
N ALA A 39 22.53 -21.88 -4.40
CA ALA A 39 21.84 -20.86 -5.19
C ALA A 39 20.34 -21.17 -5.33
N LEU A 40 19.99 -22.43 -5.61
CA LEU A 40 18.59 -22.87 -5.74
C LEU A 40 17.84 -22.78 -4.40
N LYS A 41 18.48 -23.11 -3.28
CA LYS A 41 17.90 -22.91 -1.94
C LYS A 41 17.64 -21.43 -1.64
N ARG A 42 18.57 -20.54 -2.01
CA ARG A 42 18.39 -19.08 -1.84
C ARG A 42 17.25 -18.55 -2.70
N GLN A 43 17.13 -19.01 -3.95
CA GLN A 43 16.01 -18.66 -4.82
C GLN A 43 14.68 -19.15 -4.24
N LEU A 44 14.61 -20.42 -3.80
CA LEU A 44 13.40 -20.95 -3.17
C LEU A 44 13.03 -20.22 -1.87
N ALA A 45 14.00 -19.74 -1.11
CA ALA A 45 13.75 -18.92 0.07
C ALA A 45 13.19 -17.54 -0.33
N ALA A 46 13.80 -16.88 -1.32
CA ALA A 46 13.31 -15.61 -1.86
C ALA A 46 11.88 -15.74 -2.42
N ASP A 47 11.60 -16.73 -3.27
CA ASP A 47 10.28 -16.96 -3.85
C ASP A 47 9.21 -17.22 -2.78
N LYS A 48 9.53 -17.99 -1.74
CA LYS A 48 8.63 -18.23 -0.60
C LYS A 48 8.31 -16.97 0.18
N THR A 49 9.22 -16.00 0.15
CA THR A 49 9.03 -14.73 0.86
C THR A 49 8.22 -13.76 0.02
N GLU A 50 8.51 -13.65 -1.27
CA GLU A 50 7.72 -12.86 -2.20
C GLU A 50 6.26 -13.34 -2.24
N THR A 51 6.03 -14.65 -2.25
CA THR A 51 4.67 -15.21 -2.18
C THR A 51 3.95 -14.82 -0.89
N ARG A 52 4.59 -14.93 0.28
CA ARG A 52 4.00 -14.47 1.55
C ARG A 52 3.72 -12.98 1.58
N GLN A 53 4.62 -12.16 1.02
CA GLN A 53 4.43 -10.71 0.92
C GLN A 53 3.28 -10.37 -0.03
N ALA A 54 3.14 -11.09 -1.14
CA ALA A 54 2.06 -10.93 -2.10
C ALA A 54 0.71 -11.34 -1.49
N GLU A 55 0.65 -12.48 -0.79
CA GLU A 55 -0.55 -12.93 -0.07
C GLU A 55 -0.98 -11.92 0.99
N ALA A 56 -0.04 -11.40 1.80
CA ALA A 56 -0.34 -10.37 2.80
C ALA A 56 -0.83 -9.07 2.16
N THR A 57 -0.26 -8.69 1.01
CA THR A 57 -0.71 -7.50 0.26
C THR A 57 -2.11 -7.69 -0.32
N ALA A 58 -2.41 -8.86 -0.88
CA ALA A 58 -3.73 -9.18 -1.40
C ALA A 58 -4.79 -9.15 -0.28
N GLN A 59 -4.50 -9.72 0.89
CA GLN A 59 -5.41 -9.69 2.03
C GLN A 59 -5.72 -8.27 2.51
N VAL A 60 -4.70 -7.41 2.62
CA VAL A 60 -4.92 -6.01 3.02
C VAL A 60 -5.67 -5.25 1.94
N ALA A 61 -5.39 -5.50 0.65
CA ALA A 61 -6.12 -4.86 -0.45
C ALA A 61 -7.61 -5.24 -0.45
N ASP A 62 -7.93 -6.52 -0.20
CA ASP A 62 -9.32 -6.98 -0.10
C ASP A 62 -10.04 -6.36 1.09
N GLN A 63 -9.38 -6.28 2.25
CA GLN A 63 -9.93 -5.63 3.45
C GLN A 63 -10.16 -4.12 3.23
N ALA A 64 -9.19 -3.44 2.60
CA ALA A 64 -9.29 -2.03 2.27
C ALA A 64 -10.46 -1.76 1.30
N ALA A 65 -10.63 -2.61 0.28
CA ALA A 65 -11.75 -2.50 -0.66
C ALA A 65 -13.12 -2.70 0.04
N GLN A 66 -13.21 -3.66 0.96
CA GLN A 66 -14.41 -3.89 1.76
C GLN A 66 -14.71 -2.71 2.69
N ALA A 67 -13.70 -2.19 3.39
CA ALA A 67 -13.84 -1.06 4.30
C ALA A 67 -14.26 0.21 3.56
N GLN A 68 -13.67 0.47 2.38
CA GLN A 68 -14.04 1.59 1.52
C GLN A 68 -15.50 1.48 1.05
N THR A 69 -15.91 0.29 0.62
CA THR A 69 -17.30 0.03 0.22
C THR A 69 -18.24 0.27 1.40
N HIS A 70 -17.88 -0.21 2.59
CA HIS A 70 -18.68 -0.03 3.80
C HIS A 70 -18.87 1.44 4.15
N ILE A 71 -17.79 2.24 4.14
CA ILE A 71 -17.86 3.69 4.38
C ILE A 71 -18.84 4.33 3.40
N GLN A 72 -18.69 4.10 2.09
CA GLN A 72 -19.58 4.64 1.08
C GLN A 72 -21.05 4.22 1.29
N THR A 73 -21.30 2.96 1.66
CA THR A 73 -22.66 2.50 1.94
C THR A 73 -23.28 3.20 3.14
N VAL A 74 -22.55 3.40 4.23
CA VAL A 74 -23.06 4.07 5.43
C VAL A 74 -23.44 5.53 5.15
N PHE A 75 -22.59 6.26 4.42
CA PHE A 75 -22.88 7.65 4.06
C PHE A 75 -24.06 7.76 3.09
N ARG A 76 -24.15 6.83 2.12
CA ARG A 76 -25.31 6.75 1.21
C ARG A 76 -26.61 6.42 1.95
N ASP A 77 -26.59 5.43 2.82
CA ASP A 77 -27.78 4.98 3.55
C ASP A 77 -28.27 6.02 4.54
N ARG A 78 -27.36 6.79 5.15
CA ARG A 78 -27.71 7.92 6.03
C ARG A 78 -28.54 8.98 5.31
N ILE A 79 -28.17 9.34 4.08
CA ILE A 79 -28.93 10.31 3.27
C ILE A 79 -30.33 9.78 2.98
N LEU A 80 -30.44 8.51 2.56
CA LEU A 80 -31.73 7.86 2.30
C LEU A 80 -32.61 7.78 3.56
N TYR A 81 -32.01 7.57 4.72
CA TYR A 81 -32.72 7.51 5.99
C TYR A 81 -33.22 8.89 6.43
N ARG A 82 -32.38 9.92 6.33
CA ARG A 82 -32.75 11.32 6.61
C ARG A 82 -33.97 11.73 5.79
N ASP A 83 -33.96 11.47 4.49
CA ASP A 83 -35.07 11.87 3.59
C ASP A 83 -36.38 11.11 3.85
N ARG A 84 -36.34 10.00 4.59
CA ARG A 84 -37.54 9.31 5.08
C ARG A 84 -38.10 9.93 6.35
N GLU A 85 -37.24 10.38 7.25
CA GLU A 85 -37.65 10.96 8.54
C GLU A 85 -38.01 12.43 8.44
N VAL A 86 -37.26 13.19 7.65
CA VAL A 86 -37.48 14.61 7.40
C VAL A 86 -37.93 14.78 5.95
N PRO A 87 -39.20 15.13 5.71
CA PRO A 87 -39.69 15.40 4.36
C PRO A 87 -38.88 16.53 3.72
N HIS A 88 -38.65 16.41 2.41
CA HIS A 88 -37.89 17.39 1.64
C HIS A 88 -38.45 18.81 1.78
N GLU A 89 -39.77 18.95 1.93
CA GLU A 89 -40.45 20.23 2.09
C GLU A 89 -40.02 20.97 3.37
N VAL A 90 -39.66 20.23 4.43
CA VAL A 90 -39.14 20.83 5.68
C VAL A 90 -37.74 21.38 5.45
N VAL A 91 -36.89 20.63 4.72
CA VAL A 91 -35.54 21.09 4.38
C VAL A 91 -35.59 22.37 3.56
N VAL A 92 -36.45 22.45 2.54
CA VAL A 92 -36.63 23.65 1.71
C VAL A 92 -37.16 24.84 2.53
N HIS A 93 -38.05 24.59 3.50
CA HIS A 93 -38.53 25.64 4.39
C HIS A 93 -37.41 26.19 5.29
N ASP A 94 -36.62 25.30 5.88
CA ASP A 94 -35.51 25.65 6.75
C ASP A 94 -34.39 26.38 5.99
N ASP A 95 -34.10 25.95 4.77
CA ASP A 95 -33.16 26.66 3.88
C ASP A 95 -33.60 28.09 3.56
N ALA A 96 -34.90 28.32 3.40
CA ALA A 96 -35.46 29.65 3.18
C ALA A 96 -35.49 30.50 4.46
N ALA A 97 -35.62 29.88 5.63
CA ALA A 97 -35.68 30.55 6.92
C ALA A 97 -34.29 30.90 7.48
N CYS A 98 -33.29 30.03 7.26
CA CYS A 98 -31.95 30.19 7.78
C CYS A 98 -31.04 30.95 6.81
N ARG A 99 -30.69 32.19 7.16
CA ARG A 99 -29.72 32.99 6.39
C ARG A 99 -28.29 32.74 6.88
N ILE A 100 -27.42 32.28 5.97
CA ILE A 100 -25.99 32.19 6.22
C ILE A 100 -25.29 33.51 5.83
N PRO A 101 -24.58 34.18 6.76
CA PRO A 101 -23.93 35.46 6.48
C PRO A 101 -22.66 35.31 5.63
N GLY A 102 -22.39 36.29 4.77
CA GLY A 102 -21.20 36.36 3.91
C GLY A 102 -19.88 36.16 4.65
N ARG A 103 -19.75 36.76 5.85
CA ARG A 103 -18.56 36.60 6.71
C ARG A 103 -18.24 35.15 7.07
N PHE A 104 -19.27 34.31 7.28
CA PHE A 104 -19.06 32.90 7.62
C PHE A 104 -18.46 32.17 6.43
N VAL A 105 -19.05 32.33 5.24
CA VAL A 105 -18.57 31.69 4.00
C VAL A 105 -17.16 32.18 3.64
N GLY A 106 -16.89 33.48 3.81
CA GLY A 106 -15.55 34.05 3.60
C GLY A 106 -14.50 33.40 4.50
N MET A 107 -14.79 33.29 5.81
CA MET A 107 -13.89 32.67 6.79
C MET A 107 -13.72 31.17 6.56
N TRP A 108 -14.82 30.46 6.27
CA TRP A 108 -14.83 29.04 5.93
C TRP A 108 -13.92 28.75 4.73
N ASN A 109 -14.08 29.53 3.66
CA ASN A 109 -13.30 29.39 2.44
C ASN A 109 -11.82 29.73 2.64
N SER A 110 -11.49 30.76 3.43
CA SER A 110 -10.10 31.07 3.75
C SER A 110 -9.46 29.96 4.58
N ALA A 111 -10.18 29.40 5.56
CA ALA A 111 -9.69 28.27 6.35
C ALA A 111 -9.39 27.04 5.48
N ASN A 112 -10.29 26.70 4.56
CA ASN A 112 -10.10 25.58 3.64
C ASN A 112 -8.95 25.79 2.64
N ARG A 113 -8.59 27.03 2.33
CA ARG A 113 -7.41 27.36 1.51
C ARG A 113 -6.13 27.60 2.31
N ALA A 114 -6.18 27.48 3.64
CA ALA A 114 -5.09 27.85 4.54
C ALA A 114 -4.62 29.31 4.37
N GLU A 115 -5.56 30.21 4.05
CA GLU A 115 -5.33 31.64 3.87
C GLU A 115 -5.81 32.43 5.10
N LEU A 116 -5.16 33.56 5.37
CA LEU A 116 -5.67 34.51 6.37
C LEU A 116 -6.90 35.24 5.83
N PRO A 117 -8.00 35.33 6.60
CA PRO A 117 -9.20 36.04 6.15
C PRO A 117 -8.93 37.54 6.02
N THR A 118 -9.45 38.14 4.95
CA THR A 118 -9.41 39.59 4.75
C THR A 118 -10.35 40.29 5.73
N THR A 119 -9.87 41.29 6.45
CA THR A 119 -10.64 42.04 7.47
C THR A 119 -11.91 42.70 6.93
N ILE A 120 -11.93 43.04 5.64
CA ILE A 120 -13.08 43.65 4.94
C ILE A 120 -14.28 42.69 4.88
N GLY A 121 -14.04 41.39 4.66
CA GLY A 121 -15.09 40.38 4.55
C GLY A 121 -15.65 39.92 5.91
N LEU A 122 -14.97 40.21 7.02
CA LEU A 122 -15.39 39.78 8.36
C LEU A 122 -16.59 40.56 8.92
N LEU A 123 -16.89 41.72 8.33
CA LEU A 123 -18.01 42.59 8.72
C LEU A 123 -19.27 42.38 7.86
N ASP A 124 -19.19 41.50 6.86
CA ASP A 124 -20.29 41.29 5.92
C ASP A 124 -21.40 40.39 6.52
N GLU A 125 -22.52 41.01 6.88
CA GLU A 125 -23.75 40.33 7.30
C GLU A 125 -24.76 40.12 6.16
N ALA A 126 -24.40 40.49 4.92
CA ALA A 126 -25.24 40.19 3.77
C ALA A 126 -25.46 38.68 3.63
N SER A 127 -26.59 38.30 3.05
CA SER A 127 -26.84 36.89 2.71
C SER A 127 -25.80 36.44 1.71
N SER A 128 -25.13 35.34 2.02
CA SER A 128 -24.11 34.73 1.15
C SER A 128 -24.70 34.02 -0.08
N GLY A 129 -26.01 33.77 -0.10
CA GLY A 129 -26.66 32.90 -1.09
C GLY A 129 -26.42 31.40 -0.89
N VAL A 130 -25.63 31.01 0.13
CA VAL A 130 -25.45 29.60 0.53
C VAL A 130 -26.60 29.18 1.44
N VAL A 131 -27.22 28.05 1.12
CA VAL A 131 -28.31 27.45 1.93
C VAL A 131 -27.76 26.46 2.96
N LEU A 132 -28.56 26.12 3.97
CA LEU A 132 -28.12 25.26 5.07
C LEU A 132 -27.86 23.83 4.59
N SER A 133 -28.68 23.32 3.68
CA SER A 133 -28.51 22.01 3.05
C SER A 133 -27.18 21.88 2.29
N ASP A 134 -26.66 22.96 1.71
CA ASP A 134 -25.39 22.94 0.98
C ASP A 134 -24.21 22.76 1.94
N VAL A 135 -24.28 23.41 3.10
CA VAL A 135 -23.28 23.28 4.18
C VAL A 135 -23.34 21.88 4.80
N GLU A 136 -24.53 21.35 5.05
CA GLU A 136 -24.72 19.97 5.51
C GLU A 136 -24.12 18.97 4.49
N ALA A 137 -24.46 19.11 3.21
CA ALA A 137 -23.96 18.23 2.16
C ALA A 137 -22.44 18.32 1.99
N GLN A 138 -21.86 19.50 2.18
CA GLN A 138 -20.41 19.68 2.18
C GLN A 138 -19.76 18.99 3.38
N HIS A 139 -20.32 19.15 4.58
CA HIS A 139 -19.82 18.47 5.78
C HIS A 139 -19.89 16.94 5.68
N GLU A 140 -20.97 16.38 5.13
CA GLU A 140 -21.09 14.93 4.94
C GLU A 140 -20.02 14.41 3.94
N ARG A 141 -19.75 15.14 2.84
CA ARG A 141 -18.65 14.78 1.92
C ARG A 141 -17.28 14.85 2.58
N GLU A 142 -17.04 15.88 3.40
CA GLU A 142 -15.79 16.04 4.14
C GLU A 142 -15.60 14.92 5.18
N ALA A 143 -16.68 14.57 5.89
CA ALA A 143 -16.68 13.47 6.84
C ALA A 143 -16.40 12.13 6.15
N GLU A 144 -17.06 11.84 5.03
CA GLU A 144 -16.82 10.65 4.23
C GLU A 144 -15.35 10.55 3.79
N ALA A 145 -14.80 11.63 3.23
CA ALA A 145 -13.41 11.70 2.81
C ALA A 145 -12.44 11.52 3.98
N PHE A 146 -12.74 12.11 5.14
CA PHE A 146 -11.94 11.94 6.36
C PHE A 146 -11.93 10.48 6.82
N HIS A 147 -13.10 9.84 6.88
CA HIS A 147 -13.21 8.44 7.28
C HIS A 147 -12.50 7.50 6.30
N ALA A 148 -12.61 7.76 5.00
CA ALA A 148 -11.89 7.01 3.97
C ALA A 148 -10.36 7.15 4.13
N ASN A 149 -9.85 8.37 4.29
CA ASN A 149 -8.41 8.61 4.48
C ASN A 149 -7.90 7.98 5.80
N ALA A 150 -8.64 8.15 6.89
CA ALA A 150 -8.29 7.54 8.17
C ALA A 150 -8.24 6.00 8.07
N GLN A 151 -9.13 5.39 7.28
CA GLN A 151 -9.11 3.96 7.02
C GLN A 151 -7.89 3.56 6.18
N GLN A 152 -7.62 4.27 5.08
CA GLN A 152 -6.43 4.03 4.25
C GLN A 152 -5.13 4.11 5.06
N LEU A 153 -5.02 5.05 6.00
CA LEU A 153 -3.87 5.16 6.89
C LEU A 153 -3.75 3.96 7.85
N LYS A 154 -4.87 3.42 8.35
CA LYS A 154 -4.86 2.22 9.19
C LYS A 154 -4.45 0.99 8.37
N ASP A 155 -4.99 0.84 7.17
CA ASP A 155 -4.68 -0.29 6.28
C ASP A 155 -3.20 -0.26 5.87
N LEU A 156 -2.66 0.94 5.59
CA LEU A 156 -1.23 1.12 5.31
C LEU A 156 -0.37 0.74 6.53
N GLN A 157 -0.76 1.16 7.74
CA GLN A 157 -0.04 0.80 8.96
C GLN A 157 -0.05 -0.71 9.20
N ASP A 158 -1.19 -1.37 9.04
CA ASP A 158 -1.30 -2.82 9.17
C ASP A 158 -0.43 -3.55 8.12
N TRP A 159 -0.47 -3.08 6.87
CA TRP A 159 0.39 -3.61 5.81
C TRP A 159 1.87 -3.49 6.17
N VAL A 160 2.35 -2.31 6.61
CA VAL A 160 3.75 -2.11 7.00
C VAL A 160 4.14 -3.06 8.14
N VAL A 161 3.29 -3.25 9.14
CA VAL A 161 3.54 -4.16 10.26
C VAL A 161 3.65 -5.61 9.78
N ARG A 162 2.76 -6.05 8.89
CA ARG A 162 2.80 -7.40 8.29
C ARG A 162 4.06 -7.62 7.46
N GLN A 163 4.44 -6.65 6.62
CA GLN A 163 5.65 -6.73 5.80
C GLN A 163 6.92 -6.80 6.67
N ALA A 164 6.99 -5.97 7.71
CA ALA A 164 8.11 -6.00 8.67
C ALA A 164 8.17 -7.34 9.43
N GLY A 165 7.03 -7.93 9.79
CA GLY A 165 6.96 -9.26 10.38
C GLY A 165 7.47 -10.37 9.46
N ILE A 166 7.10 -10.32 8.17
CA ILE A 166 7.58 -11.27 7.15
C ILE A 166 9.08 -11.12 6.92
N ALA A 167 9.61 -9.89 6.92
CA ALA A 167 11.04 -9.64 6.77
C ALA A 167 11.85 -10.19 7.97
N LYS A 168 11.37 -9.97 9.21
CA LYS A 168 12.02 -10.50 10.43
C LYS A 168 11.98 -12.02 10.53
N ALA A 169 10.95 -12.67 9.99
CA ALA A 169 10.85 -14.14 9.99
C ALA A 169 11.86 -14.82 9.03
N GLN A 170 12.67 -14.05 8.30
CA GLN A 170 13.72 -14.54 7.40
C GLN A 170 15.12 -14.50 8.02
N GLU A 171 15.32 -13.70 9.08
CA GLU A 171 16.55 -13.70 9.89
C GLU A 171 16.58 -14.90 10.84
#